data_AF-A0A381ZZF4-F1
#
_entry.id   AF-A0A381ZZF4-F1
#
_cell.length_a   1.000
_cell.length_b   1.000
_cell.length_c   1.000
_cell.angle_alpha   90.00
_cell.angle_beta   90.00
_cell.angle_gamma   90.00
#
_symmetry.space_group_name_H-M   'P 1'
#
loop_
_entity.id
_entity.type
_entity.pdbx_description
1 polymer ?
#
loop_
_entity_poly.entity_id
_entity_poly.type
_entity_poly.pdbx_seq_one_letter_code
_entity_poly.pdbx_strand_id
1 'polypeptide(L)'
;MKWVFLVLVVANGGLYLWVNDHQTYSAVTVAGGETDINVEGMELMHERQALSINEDVFECMRIGPFSTADTFSRASRLLINEGFGFTRDVVSARELRNFRVYLGPFTTQAAKETAERRLKQQGLDFYTYEDKDGELFSVAGLFSEGEAAGAYVAELKGVGLDAKARSEVRTLGPWRWLEVADTVTEERRDTLRGFEWGDAKAQVAGVSCPQEGSGG
;
A
#
# COMPACT_ATOMS: atom_id res chain seq x y z
N MET A 1 37.45 -23.51 -4.29
CA MET A 1 36.53 -22.67 -5.08
C MET A 1 35.69 -23.45 -6.11
N LYS A 2 36.24 -24.40 -6.88
CA LYS A 2 35.46 -25.20 -7.87
C LYS A 2 34.21 -25.92 -7.33
N TRP A 3 34.28 -26.42 -6.09
CA TRP A 3 33.18 -27.16 -5.46
C TRP A 3 31.98 -26.28 -5.09
N VAL A 4 32.19 -25.00 -4.81
CA VAL A 4 31.10 -24.05 -4.46
C VAL A 4 30.26 -23.75 -5.70
N PHE A 5 30.90 -23.57 -6.86
CA PHE A 5 30.20 -23.37 -8.13
C PHE A 5 29.35 -24.58 -8.52
N LEU A 6 29.85 -25.80 -8.29
CA LEU A 6 29.13 -27.03 -8.61
C LEU A 6 27.86 -27.17 -7.76
N VAL A 7 27.94 -26.85 -6.46
CA VAL A 7 26.77 -26.84 -5.57
C VAL A 7 25.75 -25.79 -5.98
N LEU A 8 26.20 -24.59 -6.33
CA LEU A 8 25.31 -23.51 -6.79
C LEU A 8 24.57 -23.86 -8.08
N VAL A 9 25.24 -24.52 -9.03
CA VAL A 9 24.61 -24.95 -10.29
C VAL A 9 23.54 -26.01 -10.04
N VAL A 10 23.81 -26.99 -9.17
CA VAL A 10 22.83 -28.03 -8.82
C VAL A 10 21.63 -27.44 -8.07
N ALA A 11 21.87 -26.53 -7.12
CA ALA A 11 20.81 -25.88 -6.37
C ALA A 11 19.89 -25.04 -7.27
N ASN A 12 20.46 -24.24 -8.18
CA ASN A 12 19.67 -23.45 -9.13
C ASN A 12 18.92 -24.34 -10.14
N GLY A 13 19.53 -25.43 -10.60
CA GLY A 13 18.88 -26.40 -11.49
C GLY A 13 17.70 -27.12 -10.85
N GLY A 14 17.84 -27.55 -9.59
CA GLY A 14 16.74 -28.15 -8.82
C GLY A 14 15.57 -27.17 -8.61
N LEU A 15 15.89 -25.90 -8.32
CA LEU A 15 14.89 -24.86 -8.12
C LEU A 15 14.15 -24.52 -9.43
N TYR A 16 14.87 -24.50 -10.55
CA TYR A 16 14.29 -24.30 -11.88
C TYR A 16 13.31 -25.42 -12.26
N LEU A 17 13.69 -26.68 -12.04
CA LEU A 17 12.81 -27.82 -12.31
C LEU A 17 11.59 -27.82 -11.40
N TRP A 18 11.76 -27.47 -10.12
CA TRP A 18 10.65 -27.40 -9.16
C TRP A 18 9.62 -26.33 -9.52
N VAL A 19 10.07 -25.14 -9.97
CA VAL A 19 9.15 -24.07 -10.41
C VAL A 19 8.37 -24.48 -11.66
N ASN A 20 8.99 -25.24 -12.56
CA ASN A 20 8.38 -25.59 -13.85
C ASN A 20 7.48 -26.84 -13.80
N ASP A 21 7.59 -27.67 -12.76
CA ASP A 21 6.79 -28.89 -12.58
C ASP A 21 5.35 -28.62 -12.08
N HIS A 22 5.05 -27.38 -11.65
CA HIS A 22 3.73 -27.01 -11.11
C HIS A 22 2.71 -26.49 -12.13
N GLN A 23 2.97 -26.59 -13.44
CA GLN A 23 1.97 -26.29 -14.47
C GLN A 23 1.21 -27.54 -14.93
N THR A 24 0.54 -28.23 -14.00
CA THR A 24 -0.55 -29.14 -14.38
C THR A 24 -1.84 -28.35 -14.53
N TYR A 25 -2.12 -27.91 -15.75
CA TYR A 25 -3.47 -27.51 -16.15
C TYR A 25 -4.40 -28.72 -15.97
N SER A 26 -5.17 -28.72 -14.88
CA SER A 26 -6.30 -29.63 -14.74
C SER A 26 -7.43 -29.13 -15.65
N ALA A 27 -7.42 -29.56 -16.91
CA ALA A 27 -8.60 -29.47 -17.76
C ALA A 27 -9.65 -30.42 -17.18
N VAL A 28 -10.61 -29.87 -16.44
CA VAL A 28 -11.80 -30.61 -16.00
C VAL A 28 -12.57 -31.01 -17.26
N THR A 29 -12.52 -32.29 -17.60
CA THR A 29 -13.42 -32.89 -18.58
C THR A 29 -14.78 -33.04 -17.91
N VAL A 30 -15.72 -32.17 -18.25
CA VAL A 30 -17.13 -32.31 -17.86
C VAL A 30 -17.69 -33.47 -18.68
N ALA A 31 -17.81 -34.63 -18.04
CA ALA A 31 -18.54 -35.76 -18.57
C ALA A 31 -20.02 -35.38 -18.71
N GLY A 32 -20.58 -35.61 -19.91
CA GLY A 32 -21.98 -35.36 -20.22
C GLY A 32 -22.91 -36.09 -19.25
N GLY A 33 -23.62 -35.30 -18.45
CA GLY A 33 -24.82 -35.71 -17.74
C GLY A 33 -26.00 -35.05 -18.44
N GLU A 34 -26.82 -35.87 -19.08
CA GLU A 34 -28.11 -35.50 -19.63
C GLU A 34 -29.01 -35.06 -18.45
N THR A 35 -29.13 -33.76 -18.23
CA THR A 35 -30.21 -33.20 -17.41
C THR A 35 -31.09 -32.35 -18.30
N ASP A 36 -32.36 -32.71 -18.33
CA ASP A 36 -33.45 -32.03 -19.02
C ASP A 36 -33.61 -30.62 -18.44
N ILE A 37 -32.97 -29.63 -19.08
CA ILE A 37 -33.09 -28.22 -18.71
C ILE A 37 -34.28 -27.66 -19.48
N ASN A 38 -35.38 -27.44 -18.76
CA ASN A 38 -36.55 -26.72 -19.23
C ASN A 38 -36.13 -25.34 -19.78
N VAL A 39 -36.22 -25.17 -21.10
CA VAL A 39 -35.71 -24.01 -21.84
C VAL A 39 -36.65 -22.80 -21.82
N GLU A 40 -37.79 -22.88 -21.13
CA GLU A 40 -38.83 -21.85 -21.16
C GLU A 40 -38.60 -20.68 -20.17
N GLY A 41 -37.34 -20.30 -19.97
CA GLY A 41 -36.93 -19.19 -19.11
C GLY A 41 -35.54 -18.63 -19.40
N MET A 42 -34.85 -19.11 -20.43
CA MET A 42 -33.57 -18.54 -20.87
C MET A 42 -33.81 -17.53 -21.99
N GLU A 43 -34.39 -16.39 -21.63
CA GLU A 43 -34.25 -15.18 -22.44
C GLU A 43 -32.77 -14.79 -22.39
N LEU A 44 -32.10 -14.94 -23.53
CA LEU A 44 -30.73 -14.53 -23.72
C LEU A 44 -30.61 -13.03 -23.44
N MET A 45 -30.04 -12.66 -22.30
CA MET A 45 -29.49 -11.32 -22.04
C MET A 45 -28.28 -11.07 -22.96
N HIS A 46 -28.49 -11.07 -24.26
CA HIS A 46 -27.46 -10.86 -25.28
C HIS A 46 -27.76 -9.65 -26.16
N GLU A 47 -28.38 -8.59 -25.63
CA GLU A 47 -28.48 -7.31 -26.35
C GLU A 47 -28.28 -6.06 -25.49
N ARG A 48 -27.90 -6.19 -24.20
CA ARG A 48 -27.47 -5.02 -23.40
C ARG A 48 -25.98 -4.66 -23.53
N GLN A 49 -25.19 -5.43 -24.28
CA GLN A 49 -23.78 -5.14 -24.56
C GLN A 49 -23.53 -4.61 -25.98
N ALA A 50 -24.57 -4.44 -26.80
CA ALA A 50 -24.45 -3.88 -28.16
C ALA A 50 -24.99 -2.45 -28.28
N LEU A 51 -25.45 -1.85 -27.18
CA LEU A 51 -25.89 -0.44 -27.10
C LEU A 51 -25.12 0.35 -26.03
N SER A 52 -23.81 0.09 -25.86
CA SER A 52 -22.89 1.18 -25.50
C SER A 52 -22.26 1.70 -26.80
N ILE A 53 -23.12 2.20 -27.68
CA ILE A 53 -22.71 3.11 -28.74
C ILE A 53 -22.21 4.35 -28.03
N ASN A 54 -20.88 4.54 -28.00
CA ASN A 54 -20.20 5.80 -27.66
C ASN A 54 -20.94 6.66 -26.63
N GLU A 55 -20.98 6.23 -25.38
CA GLU A 55 -20.93 7.22 -24.31
C GLU A 55 -19.45 7.51 -24.16
N ASP A 56 -19.02 8.67 -24.65
CA ASP A 56 -17.74 9.25 -24.28
C ASP A 56 -17.69 9.23 -22.74
N VAL A 57 -17.06 8.19 -22.19
CA VAL A 57 -16.70 8.19 -20.78
C VAL A 57 -15.74 9.34 -20.68
N PHE A 58 -16.21 10.48 -20.18
CA PHE A 58 -15.38 11.65 -20.00
C PHE A 58 -14.14 11.24 -19.18
N GLU A 59 -13.02 11.08 -19.85
CA GLU A 59 -11.77 10.61 -19.27
C GLU A 59 -10.99 11.84 -18.84
N CYS A 60 -11.09 12.17 -17.55
CA CYS A 60 -10.24 13.19 -16.95
C CYS A 60 -8.81 12.65 -16.87
N MET A 61 -7.83 13.52 -17.10
CA MET A 61 -6.43 13.15 -16.86
C MET A 61 -6.08 13.48 -15.41
N ARG A 62 -5.71 12.46 -14.63
CA ARG A 62 -5.19 12.61 -13.27
C ARG A 62 -3.66 12.56 -13.29
N ILE A 63 -3.03 13.56 -12.68
CA ILE A 63 -1.59 13.70 -12.55
C ILE A 63 -1.20 13.60 -11.07
N GLY A 64 -0.30 12.67 -10.73
CA GLY A 64 0.22 12.47 -9.37
C GLY A 64 0.50 10.99 -9.09
N PRO A 65 0.74 10.58 -7.82
CA PRO A 65 0.73 11.42 -6.62
C PRO A 65 1.95 12.34 -6.50
N PHE A 66 1.72 13.55 -6.01
CA PHE A 66 2.76 14.46 -5.53
C PHE A 66 2.97 14.26 -4.03
N SER A 67 4.23 14.01 -3.65
CA SER A 67 4.65 13.69 -2.29
C SER A 67 4.80 14.93 -1.40
N THR A 68 4.98 16.11 -2.01
CA THR A 68 5.16 17.39 -1.29
C THR A 68 4.21 18.46 -1.81
N ALA A 69 3.90 19.45 -0.96
CA ALA A 69 3.10 20.60 -1.39
C ALA A 69 3.81 21.46 -2.45
N ASP A 70 5.15 21.46 -2.43
CA ASP A 70 6.00 22.24 -3.32
C ASP A 70 6.04 21.66 -4.76
N THR A 71 6.23 20.33 -4.90
CA THR A 71 6.15 19.65 -6.21
C THR A 71 4.76 19.79 -6.82
N PHE A 72 3.73 19.62 -6.00
CA PHE A 72 2.34 19.87 -6.38
C PHE A 72 2.12 21.30 -6.88
N SER A 73 2.61 22.31 -6.14
CA SER A 73 2.45 23.72 -6.51
C SER A 73 3.22 24.09 -7.78
N ARG A 74 4.33 23.42 -8.07
CA ARG A 74 5.03 23.57 -9.37
C ARG A 74 4.24 22.95 -10.50
N ALA A 75 3.74 21.73 -10.34
CA ALA A 75 2.96 21.04 -11.36
C ALA A 75 1.65 21.79 -11.69
N SER A 76 0.97 22.33 -10.68
CA SER A 76 -0.23 23.17 -10.87
C SER A 76 0.08 24.41 -11.71
N ARG A 77 1.17 25.12 -11.42
CA ARG A 77 1.61 26.28 -12.22
C ARG A 77 2.01 25.90 -13.63
N LEU A 78 2.65 24.75 -13.83
CA LEU A 78 3.01 24.24 -15.16
C LEU A 78 1.75 24.05 -16.00
N LEU A 79 0.72 23.39 -15.47
CA LEU A 79 -0.56 23.21 -16.16
C LEU A 79 -1.19 24.53 -16.57
N ILE A 80 -1.25 25.50 -15.65
CA ILE A 80 -1.82 26.83 -15.91
C ILE A 80 -1.05 27.57 -17.00
N ASN A 81 0.29 27.55 -16.95
CA ASN A 81 1.14 28.20 -17.94
C ASN A 81 0.98 27.58 -19.34
N GLU A 82 0.78 26.27 -19.41
CA GLU A 82 0.53 25.51 -20.64
C GLU A 82 -0.95 25.55 -21.09
N GLY A 83 -1.75 26.39 -20.42
CA GLY A 83 -3.14 26.65 -20.78
C GLY A 83 -4.08 25.47 -20.55
N PHE A 84 -3.72 24.52 -19.68
CA PHE A 84 -4.64 23.47 -19.25
C PHE A 84 -5.63 24.02 -18.21
N GLY A 85 -6.92 23.76 -18.45
CA GLY A 85 -7.97 24.07 -17.49
C GLY A 85 -7.87 23.14 -16.28
N PHE A 86 -7.81 23.72 -15.09
CA PHE A 86 -7.71 22.97 -13.85
C PHE A 86 -9.10 22.58 -13.34
N THR A 87 -9.33 21.28 -13.11
CA THR A 87 -10.64 20.79 -12.68
C THR A 87 -10.70 20.59 -11.17
N ARG A 88 -9.69 19.95 -10.56
CA ARG A 88 -9.75 19.62 -9.13
C ARG A 88 -8.41 19.21 -8.51
N ASP A 89 -8.20 19.67 -7.27
CA ASP A 89 -7.14 19.17 -6.38
C ASP A 89 -7.68 17.96 -5.61
N VAL A 90 -7.04 16.80 -5.71
CA VAL A 90 -7.39 15.63 -4.89
C VAL A 90 -6.32 15.42 -3.84
N VAL A 91 -6.71 15.29 -2.57
CA VAL A 91 -5.79 15.09 -1.45
C VAL A 91 -6.18 13.80 -0.72
N SER A 92 -5.25 12.84 -0.66
CA SER A 92 -5.42 11.62 0.12
C SER A 92 -4.53 11.67 1.34
N ALA A 93 -5.16 11.70 2.53
CA ALA A 93 -4.47 11.42 3.77
C ALA A 93 -3.90 10.00 3.73
N ARG A 94 -2.74 9.83 4.38
CA ARG A 94 -2.07 8.54 4.48
C ARG A 94 -1.80 8.25 5.93
N GLU A 95 -1.98 7.02 6.34
CA GLU A 95 -1.69 6.57 7.69
C GLU A 95 -0.73 5.39 7.60
N LEU A 96 0.32 5.44 8.42
CA LEU A 96 1.22 4.32 8.64
C LEU A 96 0.91 3.75 10.01
N ARG A 97 0.40 2.52 10.03
CA ARG A 97 0.21 1.76 11.26
C ARG A 97 1.48 0.98 11.56
N ASN A 98 2.05 1.23 12.72
CA ASN A 98 3.15 0.45 13.27
C ASN A 98 2.77 -0.09 14.64
N PHE A 99 3.59 -0.97 15.17
CA PHE A 99 3.43 -1.57 16.48
C PHE A 99 4.70 -1.33 17.28
N ARG A 100 4.55 -0.72 18.46
CA ARG A 100 5.64 -0.55 19.42
C ARG A 100 5.56 -1.63 20.47
N VAL A 101 6.68 -2.30 20.72
CA VAL A 101 6.83 -3.18 21.87
C VAL A 101 7.50 -2.41 23.00
N TYR A 102 6.91 -2.44 24.19
CA TYR A 102 7.37 -1.63 25.31
C TYR A 102 7.16 -2.31 26.67
N LEU A 103 7.90 -1.84 27.68
CA LEU A 103 7.69 -2.16 29.10
C LEU A 103 7.13 -0.92 29.82
N GLY A 104 6.25 -1.16 30.80
CA GLY A 104 5.60 -0.11 31.58
C GLY A 104 4.10 0.06 31.24
N PRO A 105 3.53 1.27 31.43
CA PRO A 105 4.18 2.49 31.94
C PRO A 105 4.63 2.33 33.40
N PHE A 106 5.72 3.00 33.77
CA PHE A 106 6.29 2.97 35.11
C PHE A 106 5.80 4.18 35.92
N THR A 107 5.09 3.91 37.01
CA THR A 107 4.58 4.96 37.92
C THR A 107 5.52 5.24 39.09
N THR A 108 6.58 4.43 39.25
CA THR A 108 7.58 4.59 40.32
C THR A 108 8.99 4.44 39.77
N GLN A 109 9.92 5.23 40.32
CA GLN A 109 11.33 5.20 39.93
C GLN A 109 11.97 3.83 40.17
N ALA A 110 11.61 3.15 41.27
CA ALA A 110 12.14 1.82 41.59
C ALA A 110 11.74 0.76 40.56
N ALA A 111 10.51 0.80 40.04
CA ALA A 111 10.05 -0.12 38.98
C ALA A 111 10.82 0.12 37.67
N LYS A 112 11.01 1.39 37.32
CA LYS A 112 11.79 1.82 36.14
C LYS A 112 13.24 1.32 36.22
N GLU A 113 13.94 1.60 37.31
CA GLU A 113 15.34 1.17 37.49
C GLU A 113 15.50 -0.36 37.48
N THR A 114 14.51 -1.08 38.02
CA THR A 114 14.51 -2.54 37.99
C THR A 114 14.34 -3.05 36.56
N ALA A 115 13.41 -2.48 35.79
CA ALA A 115 13.20 -2.85 34.40
C ALA A 115 14.43 -2.52 33.53
N GLU A 116 15.03 -1.34 33.70
CA GLU A 116 16.25 -0.92 33.01
C GLU A 116 17.40 -1.89 33.25
N ARG A 117 17.63 -2.28 34.51
CA ARG A 117 18.68 -3.23 34.86
C ARG A 117 18.46 -4.59 34.19
N ARG A 118 17.21 -5.07 34.15
CA ARG A 118 16.86 -6.33 33.48
C ARG A 118 17.08 -6.25 31.97
N LEU A 119 16.66 -5.16 31.33
CA LEU A 119 16.90 -4.95 29.89
C LEU A 119 18.41 -4.97 29.57
N LYS A 120 19.22 -4.27 30.36
CA LYS A 120 20.69 -4.29 30.23
C LYS A 120 21.29 -5.68 30.47
N GLN A 121 20.79 -6.45 31.44
CA GLN A 121 21.24 -7.81 31.69
C GLN A 121 20.94 -8.76 30.51
N GLN A 122 19.83 -8.54 29.81
CA GLN A 122 19.48 -9.29 28.60
C GLN A 122 20.19 -8.75 27.33
N GLY A 123 21.01 -7.69 27.46
CA GLY A 123 21.68 -7.07 26.31
C GLY A 123 20.72 -6.40 25.33
N LEU A 124 19.53 -6.00 25.79
CA LEU A 124 18.51 -5.37 24.96
C LEU A 124 18.65 -3.85 24.99
N ASP A 125 18.76 -3.26 23.81
CA ASP A 125 18.68 -1.81 23.64
C ASP A 125 17.23 -1.33 23.82
N PHE A 126 17.07 -0.19 24.45
CA PHE A 126 15.77 0.42 24.69
C PHE A 126 15.85 1.96 24.61
N TYR A 127 14.70 2.56 24.30
CA TYR A 127 14.53 4.01 24.28
C TYR A 127 13.42 4.43 25.25
N THR A 128 13.69 5.46 26.03
CA THR A 128 12.68 6.08 26.88
C THR A 128 11.69 6.88 26.03
N TYR A 129 10.41 6.70 26.31
CA TYR A 129 9.34 7.51 25.79
C TYR A 129 8.40 7.90 26.94
N GLU A 130 7.87 9.11 26.89
CA GLU A 130 6.91 9.60 27.88
C GLU A 130 5.55 9.75 27.18
N ASP A 131 4.53 9.12 27.74
CA ASP A 131 3.15 9.29 27.30
C ASP A 131 2.29 9.84 28.46
N LYS A 132 1.00 10.06 28.19
CA LYS A 132 0.04 10.58 29.17
C LYS A 132 -0.14 9.69 30.42
N ASP A 133 0.20 8.41 30.32
CA ASP A 133 0.02 7.39 31.36
C ASP A 133 1.33 7.12 32.12
N GLY A 134 2.45 7.71 31.69
CA GLY A 134 3.75 7.70 32.36
C GLY A 134 4.91 7.40 31.42
N GLU A 135 6.08 7.13 32.00
CA GLU A 135 7.27 6.77 31.23
C GLU A 135 7.24 5.28 30.84
N LEU A 136 7.61 4.99 29.59
CA LEU A 136 7.72 3.63 29.06
C LEU A 136 9.06 3.41 28.37
N PHE A 137 9.51 2.16 28.34
CA PHE A 137 10.70 1.76 27.59
C PHE A 137 10.30 1.05 26.33
N SER A 138 10.55 1.66 25.18
CA SER A 138 10.41 1.03 23.87
C SER A 138 11.58 0.08 23.64
N VAL A 139 11.28 -1.18 23.40
CA VAL A 139 12.29 -2.22 23.14
C VAL A 139 12.20 -2.60 21.67
N ALA A 140 13.37 -2.60 21.00
CA ALA A 140 13.48 -2.71 19.54
C ALA A 140 12.85 -1.54 18.75
N GLY A 141 12.97 -1.63 17.43
CA GLY A 141 12.34 -0.71 16.49
C GLY A 141 10.82 -0.90 16.39
N LEU A 142 10.18 -0.07 15.58
CA LEU A 142 8.77 -0.21 15.26
C LEU A 142 8.55 -1.40 14.31
N PHE A 143 7.55 -2.21 14.61
CA PHE A 143 7.12 -3.32 13.77
C PHE A 143 6.02 -2.86 12.80
N SER A 144 6.06 -3.30 11.55
CA SER A 144 4.98 -3.04 10.57
C SER A 144 3.78 -3.97 10.76
N GLU A 145 3.99 -5.13 11.38
CA GLU A 145 2.99 -6.20 11.54
C GLU A 145 2.72 -6.50 13.01
N GLY A 146 1.43 -6.63 13.36
CA GLY A 146 1.01 -6.89 14.74
C GLY A 146 1.40 -8.29 15.22
N GLU A 147 1.41 -9.28 14.32
CA GLU A 147 1.81 -10.65 14.63
C GLU A 147 3.29 -10.72 15.02
N ALA A 148 4.18 -10.09 14.25
CA ALA A 148 5.60 -10.01 14.56
C ALA A 148 5.86 -9.32 15.90
N ALA A 149 5.15 -8.21 16.17
CA ALA A 149 5.23 -7.53 17.47
C ALA A 149 4.73 -8.43 18.62
N GLY A 150 3.66 -9.19 18.40
CA GLY A 150 3.11 -10.14 19.37
C GLY A 150 4.06 -11.31 19.66
N ALA A 151 4.69 -11.86 18.63
CA ALA A 151 5.71 -12.90 18.76
C ALA A 151 6.90 -12.40 19.59
N TYR A 152 7.38 -11.18 19.31
CA TYR A 152 8.47 -10.57 20.09
C TYR A 152 8.07 -10.30 21.55
N VAL A 153 6.83 -9.88 21.80
CA VAL A 153 6.30 -9.77 23.18
C VAL A 153 6.32 -11.13 23.89
N ALA A 154 5.95 -12.22 23.21
CA ALA A 154 5.95 -13.55 23.79
C ALA A 154 7.38 -14.01 24.16
N GLU A 155 8.37 -13.71 23.29
CA GLU A 155 9.79 -13.95 23.56
C GLU A 155 10.27 -13.20 24.81
N LEU A 156 9.97 -11.90 24.89
CA LEU A 156 10.33 -11.07 26.04
C LEU A 156 9.67 -11.56 27.34
N LYS A 157 8.43 -12.02 27.28
CA LYS A 157 7.75 -12.65 28.42
C LYS A 157 8.40 -13.96 28.84
N GLY A 158 8.87 -14.76 27.88
CA GLY A 158 9.62 -15.98 28.14
C GLY A 158 10.89 -15.77 28.95
N VAL A 159 11.54 -14.61 28.80
CA VAL A 159 12.73 -14.20 29.59
C VAL A 159 12.38 -13.36 30.82
N GLY A 160 11.09 -13.27 31.19
CA GLY A 160 10.64 -12.63 32.43
C GLY A 160 10.48 -11.10 32.34
N LEU A 161 10.36 -10.55 31.13
CA LEU A 161 10.04 -9.13 30.90
C LEU A 161 8.55 -8.98 30.57
N ASP A 162 7.82 -8.17 31.34
CA ASP A 162 6.39 -7.90 31.08
C ASP A 162 6.21 -6.87 29.95
N ALA A 163 6.55 -7.29 28.73
CA ALA A 163 6.40 -6.49 27.54
C ALA A 163 4.94 -6.48 27.02
N LYS A 164 4.56 -5.37 26.38
CA LYS A 164 3.26 -5.18 25.73
C LYS A 164 3.47 -4.59 24.33
N ALA A 165 2.53 -4.87 23.43
CA ALA A 165 2.51 -4.26 22.11
C ALA A 165 1.37 -3.22 22.03
N ARG A 166 1.65 -2.06 21.44
CA ARG A 166 0.66 -1.00 21.17
C ARG A 166 0.69 -0.66 19.68
N SER A 167 -0.50 -0.54 19.08
CA SER A 167 -0.62 0.00 17.73
C SER A 167 -0.48 1.52 17.77
N GLU A 168 0.43 2.04 16.95
CA GLU A 168 0.65 3.46 16.74
C GLU A 168 0.30 3.79 15.30
N VAL A 169 -0.58 4.78 15.13
CA VAL A 169 -0.94 5.31 13.81
C VAL A 169 -0.23 6.64 13.64
N ARG A 170 0.58 6.74 12.60
CA ARG A 170 1.22 7.99 12.19
C ARG A 170 0.59 8.45 10.90
N THR A 171 -0.03 9.63 10.91
CA THR A 171 -0.42 10.29 9.68
C THR A 171 0.84 10.70 8.90
N LEU A 172 0.97 10.19 7.68
CA LEU A 172 1.96 10.63 6.72
C LEU A 172 1.44 11.86 5.99
N GLY A 173 2.34 12.71 5.50
CA GLY A 173 1.98 13.83 4.64
C GLY A 173 1.11 13.36 3.47
N PRO A 174 0.07 14.13 3.08
CA PRO A 174 -0.90 13.65 2.13
C PRO A 174 -0.30 13.57 0.73
N TRP A 175 -0.77 12.60 -0.05
CA TRP A 175 -0.57 12.63 -1.49
C TRP A 175 -1.55 13.61 -2.12
N ARG A 176 -1.08 14.30 -3.15
CA ARG A 176 -1.89 15.25 -3.91
C ARG A 176 -1.94 14.86 -5.37
N TRP A 177 -3.04 15.13 -6.04
CA TRP A 177 -3.21 14.93 -7.48
C TRP A 177 -3.89 16.15 -8.09
N LEU A 178 -3.60 16.35 -9.36
CA LEU A 178 -4.22 17.36 -10.21
C LEU A 178 -5.11 16.62 -11.21
N GLU A 179 -6.35 17.06 -11.38
CA GLU A 179 -7.24 16.53 -12.41
C GLU A 179 -7.52 17.61 -13.47
N VAL A 180 -7.42 17.21 -14.73
CA VAL A 180 -7.64 18.05 -15.91
C VAL A 180 -8.78 17.44 -16.73
N ALA A 181 -9.76 18.27 -17.09
CA ALA A 181 -10.99 17.86 -17.77
C ALA A 181 -10.76 17.25 -19.15
N ASP A 182 -11.77 16.50 -19.60
CA ASP A 182 -11.84 15.70 -20.82
C ASP A 182 -11.75 16.48 -22.16
N THR A 183 -11.73 17.82 -22.13
CA THR A 183 -11.56 18.65 -23.34
C THR A 183 -10.13 18.64 -23.91
N VAL A 184 -9.27 17.80 -23.36
CA VAL A 184 -7.88 17.60 -23.77
C VAL A 184 -7.86 16.60 -24.94
N THR A 185 -7.51 17.08 -26.13
CA THR A 185 -7.27 16.24 -27.32
C THR A 185 -6.17 15.21 -27.03
N GLU A 186 -6.11 14.10 -27.78
CA GLU A 186 -5.03 13.09 -27.63
C GLU A 186 -3.63 13.71 -27.69
N GLU A 187 -3.41 14.68 -28.57
CA GLU A 187 -2.15 15.45 -28.65
C GLU A 187 -1.81 16.15 -27.32
N ARG A 188 -2.81 16.75 -26.67
CA ARG A 188 -2.62 17.38 -25.37
C ARG A 188 -2.48 16.35 -24.24
N ARG A 189 -3.05 15.15 -24.36
CA ARG A 189 -2.82 14.03 -23.41
C ARG A 189 -1.39 13.52 -23.50
N ASP A 190 -0.86 13.38 -24.71
CA ASP A 190 0.54 13.02 -24.94
C ASP A 190 1.50 14.09 -24.41
N THR A 191 1.13 15.36 -24.55
CA THR A 191 1.86 16.47 -23.95
C THR A 191 1.96 16.33 -22.43
N LEU A 192 0.85 16.01 -21.75
CA LEU A 192 0.85 15.77 -20.30
C LEU A 192 1.74 14.57 -19.92
N ARG A 193 1.69 13.48 -20.69
CA ARG A 193 2.54 12.30 -20.45
C ARG A 193 4.03 12.62 -20.62
N GLY A 194 4.37 13.58 -21.47
CA GLY A 194 5.74 14.01 -21.73
C GLY A 194 6.32 15.02 -20.74
N PHE A 195 5.53 15.55 -19.80
CA PHE A 195 6.03 16.52 -18.83
C PHE A 195 6.87 15.90 -17.71
N GLU A 196 7.93 16.61 -17.34
CA GLU A 196 8.72 16.35 -16.14
C GLU A 196 8.02 16.95 -14.92
N TRP A 197 7.18 16.14 -14.28
CA TRP A 197 6.32 16.58 -13.16
C TRP A 197 7.06 16.93 -11.86
N GLY A 198 8.37 16.66 -11.79
CA GLY A 198 9.22 17.06 -10.66
C GLY A 198 9.02 16.25 -9.37
N ASP A 199 8.17 15.21 -9.38
CA ASP A 199 8.08 14.19 -8.34
C ASP A 199 8.24 12.81 -8.99
N ALA A 200 9.13 11.97 -8.45
CA ALA A 200 9.44 10.66 -9.02
C ALA A 200 8.26 9.68 -9.01
N LYS A 201 7.22 9.95 -8.22
CA LYS A 201 6.00 9.13 -8.17
C LYS A 201 4.87 9.68 -9.01
N ALA A 202 4.99 10.90 -9.53
CA ALA A 202 3.94 11.50 -10.34
C ALA A 202 3.83 10.80 -11.68
N GLN A 203 2.62 10.35 -11.99
CA GLN A 203 2.26 9.72 -13.25
C GLN A 203 0.96 10.31 -13.77
N VAL A 204 0.73 10.14 -15.07
CA VAL A 204 -0.47 10.61 -15.75
C VAL A 204 -1.34 9.40 -16.08
N ALA A 205 -2.59 9.41 -15.63
CA ALA A 205 -3.55 8.33 -15.87
C ALA A 205 -4.93 8.88 -16.21
N GLY A 206 -5.65 8.20 -17.11
CA GLY A 206 -7.07 8.46 -17.34
C GLY A 206 -7.90 7.99 -16.14
N VAL A 207 -8.84 8.82 -15.69
CA VAL A 207 -9.80 8.49 -14.62
C VAL A 207 -11.18 8.99 -15.05
N SER A 208 -12.23 8.32 -14.56
CA SER A 208 -13.60 8.81 -14.76
C SER A 208 -13.73 10.21 -14.14
N CYS A 209 -14.20 11.18 -14.92
CA CYS A 209 -14.52 12.49 -14.39
C CYS A 209 -15.65 12.35 -13.34
N PRO A 210 -15.56 13.03 -12.18
CA PRO A 210 -16.70 13.13 -11.28
C PRO A 210 -17.82 13.88 -12.01
N GLN A 211 -19.06 13.37 -11.91
CA GLN A 211 -20.22 14.14 -12.37
C GLN A 211 -20.27 15.45 -11.58
N GLU A 212 -20.40 16.58 -12.27
CA GLU A 212 -20.59 17.89 -11.63
C GLU A 212 -21.78 17.82 -10.67
N GLY A 213 -21.52 17.73 -9.36
CA GLY A 213 -22.57 17.72 -8.35
C GLY A 213 -22.32 16.82 -7.14
N SER A 214 -21.25 17.06 -6.38
CA SER A 214 -21.24 16.70 -4.95
C SER A 214 -20.14 17.48 -4.22
N GLY A 215 -20.27 18.80 -4.19
CA GLY A 215 -19.66 19.63 -3.15
C GLY A 215 -20.59 19.61 -1.94
N GLY A 216 -20.13 19.02 -0.84
CA GLY A 216 -20.70 19.16 0.50
C GLY A 216 -19.75 19.95 1.38
#